data_AF-A0ABD1RD38-F1
#
_entry.id   AF-A0ABD1RD38-F1
#
_cell.length_a   1.000
_cell.length_b   1.000
_cell.length_c   1.000
_cell.angle_alpha   90.00
_cell.angle_beta   90.00
_cell.angle_gamma   90.00
#
_symmetry.space_group_name_H-M   'P 1'
#
loop_
_entity.id
_entity.type
_entity.pdbx_description
1 polymer ?
#
loop_
_entity_poly.entity_id
_entity_poly.type
_entity_poly.pdbx_seq_one_letter_code
_entity_poly.pdbx_strand_id
1 'polypeptide(L)'
;MMQLTQDKDELLKDFVARFNRTKLRIKDLQMSVVVTSMMSGTRSRTFKMSLSKNPPNMMHELLKRRDKYVDVEEAYLITKSMRDRNESESNKRKIRDEPEPRNDKDK
;
A
#
# COMPACT_ATOMS: atom_id res chain seq x y z
N MET A 1 17.77 -10.25 12.87
CA MET A 1 16.57 -9.86 12.08
C MET A 1 16.87 -8.58 11.31
N MET A 2 16.25 -8.38 10.15
CA MET A 2 16.34 -7.10 9.45
C MET A 2 15.41 -6.09 10.11
N GLN A 3 15.95 -4.93 10.50
CA GLN A 3 15.18 -3.83 11.06
C GLN A 3 14.74 -2.88 9.94
N LEU A 4 13.87 -3.38 9.05
CA LEU A 4 13.33 -2.56 7.96
C LEU A 4 11.81 -2.60 8.02
N THR A 5 11.20 -1.41 8.08
CA THR A 5 9.76 -1.22 8.06
C THR A 5 9.37 -0.41 6.84
N GLN A 6 8.23 -0.75 6.25
CA GLN A 6 7.61 0.04 5.19
C GLN A 6 7.08 1.34 5.79
N ASP A 7 7.48 2.46 5.22
CA ASP A 7 7.04 3.78 5.67
C ASP A 7 5.57 4.05 5.27
N LYS A 8 4.94 5.08 5.86
CA LYS A 8 3.49 5.33 5.65
C LYS A 8 3.13 5.62 4.19
N ASP A 9 4.00 6.35 3.51
CA ASP A 9 3.82 6.81 2.12
C ASP A 9 4.68 6.00 1.13
N GLU A 10 5.33 4.94 1.61
CA GLU A 10 6.18 4.08 0.79
C GLU A 10 5.35 2.95 0.17
N LEU A 11 5.44 2.81 -1.15
CA LEU A 11 4.82 1.71 -1.87
C LEU A 11 5.53 0.39 -1.58
N LEU A 12 4.80 -0.72 -1.69
CA LEU A 12 5.33 -2.05 -1.43
C LEU A 12 6.56 -2.36 -2.30
N LYS A 13 6.60 -1.86 -3.54
CA LYS A 13 7.75 -2.04 -4.45
C LYS A 13 9.02 -1.38 -3.92
N ASP A 14 8.90 -0.19 -3.33
CA ASP A 14 10.04 0.60 -2.85
C ASP A 14 10.59 0.00 -1.56
N PHE A 15 9.69 -0.38 -0.65
CA PHE A 15 10.04 -1.12 0.56
C PHE A 15 10.80 -2.42 0.23
N VAL A 16 10.31 -3.19 -0.74
CA VAL A 16 10.94 -4.45 -1.15
C VAL A 16 12.32 -4.21 -1.78
N ALA A 17 12.49 -3.14 -2.56
CA ALA A 17 13.78 -2.79 -3.11
C ALA A 17 14.81 -2.49 -1.99
N ARG A 18 14.43 -1.73 -0.95
CA ARG A 18 15.26 -1.49 0.24
C ARG A 18 15.54 -2.78 1.00
N PHE A 19 14.53 -3.64 1.14
CA PHE A 19 14.66 -4.92 1.82
C PHE A 19 15.69 -5.80 1.12
N ASN A 20 15.61 -5.92 -0.20
CA ASN A 20 16.55 -6.71 -1.00
C ASN A 20 17.98 -6.16 -0.91
N ARG A 21 18.17 -4.84 -0.96
CA ARG A 21 19.50 -4.21 -0.75
C ARG A 21 20.08 -4.55 0.62
N THR A 22 19.25 -4.50 1.67
CA THR A 22 19.66 -4.88 3.03
C THR A 22 20.01 -6.37 3.10
N LYS A 23 19.22 -7.22 2.43
CA LYS A 23 19.48 -8.67 2.34
C LYS A 23 20.81 -8.99 1.68
N LEU A 24 21.16 -8.30 0.59
CA LEU A 24 22.42 -8.55 -0.11
C LEU A 24 23.65 -8.26 0.76
N ARG A 25 23.52 -7.40 1.78
CA ARG A 25 24.59 -7.13 2.74
C ARG A 25 24.77 -8.23 3.79
N ILE A 26 23.80 -9.13 3.94
CA ILE A 26 23.80 -10.22 4.92
C ILE A 26 23.92 -11.55 4.18
N LYS A 27 25.09 -12.18 4.25
CA LYS A 27 25.32 -13.51 3.66
C LYS A 27 24.50 -14.58 4.40
N ASP A 28 24.10 -15.62 3.66
CA ASP A 28 23.51 -16.86 4.18
C ASP A 28 22.29 -16.70 5.09
N LEU A 29 21.46 -15.70 4.81
CA LEU A 29 20.22 -15.48 5.54
C LEU A 29 19.20 -16.61 5.25
N GLN A 30 18.80 -17.34 6.30
CA GLN A 30 17.77 -18.37 6.19
C GLN A 30 16.44 -17.79 5.67
N MET A 31 15.74 -18.55 4.81
CA MET A 31 14.47 -18.11 4.23
C MET A 31 13.42 -17.77 5.28
N SER A 32 13.37 -18.52 6.39
CA SER A 32 12.47 -18.25 7.52
C SER A 32 12.68 -16.85 8.12
N VAL A 33 13.93 -16.40 8.22
CA VAL A 33 14.30 -15.08 8.71
C VAL A 33 13.92 -14.00 7.69
N VAL A 34 14.13 -14.26 6.39
CA VAL A 34 13.69 -13.37 5.31
C VAL A 34 12.19 -13.16 5.36
N VAL A 35 11.41 -14.23 5.41
CA VAL A 35 9.94 -14.18 5.41
C VAL A 35 9.41 -13.50 6.67
N THR A 36 9.94 -13.85 7.84
CA THR A 36 9.56 -13.21 9.11
C THR A 36 9.89 -11.71 9.13
N SER A 37 11.06 -11.33 8.61
CA SER A 37 11.44 -9.91 8.52
C SER A 37 10.56 -9.15 7.53
N MET A 38 10.18 -9.78 6.41
CA MET A 38 9.30 -9.15 5.43
C MET A 38 7.88 -8.98 5.95
N MET A 39 7.34 -9.98 6.66
CA MET A 39 6.02 -9.91 7.29
C MET A 39 5.95 -8.88 8.41
N SER A 40 7.00 -8.74 9.22
CA SER A 40 7.05 -7.73 10.27
C SER A 40 7.26 -6.32 9.72
N GLY A 41 8.03 -6.18 8.63
CA GLY A 41 8.34 -4.90 8.03
C GLY A 41 7.21 -4.30 7.18
N THR A 42 6.42 -5.12 6.47
CA THR A 42 5.42 -4.59 5.53
C THR A 42 4.11 -4.15 6.20
N ARG A 43 3.54 -3.07 5.66
CA ARG A 43 2.21 -2.56 6.06
C ARG A 43 1.07 -3.30 5.35
N SER A 44 1.33 -3.92 4.19
CA SER A 44 0.31 -4.61 3.41
C SER A 44 -0.25 -5.85 4.12
N ARG A 45 -1.47 -5.74 4.65
CA ARG A 45 -2.14 -6.83 5.37
C ARG A 45 -2.38 -8.05 4.48
N THR A 46 -2.79 -7.82 3.23
CA THR A 46 -3.10 -8.89 2.27
C THR A 46 -1.84 -9.63 1.83
N PHE A 47 -0.72 -8.93 1.68
CA PHE A 47 0.58 -9.55 1.42
C PHE A 47 1.05 -10.40 2.61
N LYS A 48 0.93 -9.89 3.86
CA LYS A 48 1.25 -10.65 5.08
C LYS A 48 0.47 -11.95 5.19
N MET A 49 -0.84 -11.89 4.97
CA MET A 49 -1.68 -13.10 4.99
C MET A 49 -1.26 -14.09 3.91
N SER A 50 -0.88 -13.61 2.72
CA SER A 50 -0.39 -14.45 1.62
C SER A 50 0.87 -15.24 2.00
N LEU A 51 1.82 -14.57 2.65
CA LEU A 51 3.06 -15.16 3.14
C LEU A 51 2.80 -16.16 4.28
N SER A 52 1.90 -15.83 5.20
CA SER A 52 1.54 -16.74 6.29
C SER A 52 0.81 -17.99 5.79
N LYS A 53 -0.08 -17.86 4.80
CA LYS A 53 -0.87 -18.97 4.27
C LYS A 53 0.01 -19.97 3.52
N ASN A 54 0.88 -19.47 2.65
CA ASN A 54 1.78 -20.27 1.83
C ASN A 54 3.20 -19.70 1.92
N PRO A 55 3.98 -20.01 2.96
CA PRO A 55 5.33 -19.49 3.12
C PRO A 55 6.21 -19.87 1.91
N PRO A 56 6.94 -18.91 1.31
CA PRO A 56 7.87 -19.24 0.23
C PRO A 56 9.11 -19.94 0.80
N ASN A 57 9.58 -20.97 0.08
CA ASN A 57 10.79 -21.72 0.41
C ASN A 57 12.01 -21.12 -0.29
N MET A 58 11.79 -20.37 -1.36
CA MET A 58 12.84 -19.79 -2.19
C MET A 58 12.60 -18.30 -2.47
N MET A 59 13.69 -17.56 -2.71
CA MET A 59 13.63 -16.11 -2.95
C MET A 59 12.78 -15.77 -4.16
N HIS A 60 12.85 -16.56 -5.24
CA HIS A 60 12.10 -16.29 -6.45
C HIS A 60 10.58 -16.41 -6.23
N GLU A 61 10.13 -17.32 -5.37
CA GLU A 61 8.71 -17.46 -5.01
C GLU A 61 8.22 -16.23 -4.24
N LEU A 62 9.04 -15.75 -3.29
CA LEU A 62 8.76 -14.54 -2.53
C LEU A 62 8.65 -13.33 -3.46
N LEU A 63 9.61 -13.16 -4.37
CA LEU A 63 9.63 -12.04 -5.33
C LEU A 63 8.45 -12.10 -6.30
N LYS A 64 8.14 -13.27 -6.86
CA LYS A 64 6.98 -13.47 -7.74
C LYS A 64 5.67 -13.14 -7.02
N ARG A 65 5.54 -13.55 -5.76
CA ARG A 65 4.36 -13.20 -4.95
C ARG A 65 4.29 -11.70 -4.70
N ARG A 66 5.42 -11.07 -4.39
CA ARG A 66 5.50 -9.63 -4.22
C ARG A 66 5.02 -8.88 -5.45
N ASP A 67 5.46 -9.26 -6.66
CA ASP A 67 5.04 -8.60 -7.91
C ASP A 67 3.52 -8.56 -8.02
N LYS A 68 2.85 -9.70 -7.78
CA LYS A 68 1.38 -9.78 -7.77
C LYS A 68 0.73 -8.79 -6.79
N TYR A 69 1.31 -8.56 -5.62
CA TYR A 69 0.73 -7.67 -4.62
C TYR A 69 1.09 -6.19 -4.83
N VAL A 70 2.20 -5.91 -5.53
CA VAL A 70 2.50 -4.56 -6.01
C VAL A 70 1.42 -4.13 -7.00
N ASP A 71 1.08 -4.98 -7.96
CA ASP A 71 0.02 -4.68 -8.95
C ASP A 71 -1.34 -4.41 -8.27
N VAL A 72 -1.67 -5.20 -7.24
CA VAL A 72 -2.91 -5.02 -6.46
C VAL A 72 -2.90 -3.69 -5.70
N GLU A 73 -1.77 -3.30 -5.10
CA GLU A 73 -1.64 -2.04 -4.38
C GLU A 73 -1.71 -0.83 -5.33
N GLU A 74 -1.03 -0.90 -6.47
CA GLU A 74 -1.08 0.15 -7.49
C GLU A 74 -2.50 0.32 -8.06
N ALA A 75 -3.19 -0.78 -8.39
CA ALA A 75 -4.58 -0.74 -8.84
C ALA A 75 -5.53 -0.16 -7.77
N TYR A 76 -5.31 -0.49 -6.50
CA TYR A 76 -6.07 0.08 -5.39
C TYR A 76 -5.85 1.61 -5.26
N LEU A 77 -4.61 2.08 -5.42
CA LEU A 77 -4.32 3.51 -5.36
C LEU A 77 -4.95 4.28 -6.52
N ILE A 78 -4.90 3.73 -7.74
CA ILE A 78 -5.55 4.33 -8.92
C ILE A 78 -7.05 4.44 -8.68
N THR A 79 -7.71 3.35 -8.29
CA THR A 79 -9.17 3.34 -8.07
C THR A 79 -9.59 4.27 -6.93
N LYS A 80 -8.81 4.34 -5.84
CA LYS A 80 -9.03 5.30 -4.75
C LYS A 80 -8.92 6.74 -5.24
N SER A 81 -7.88 7.08 -6.00
CA SER A 81 -7.69 8.44 -6.52
C SER A 81 -8.84 8.89 -7.44
N MET A 82 -9.38 7.96 -8.25
CA MET A 82 -10.54 8.24 -9.10
C MET A 82 -11.80 8.48 -8.28
N ARG A 83 -12.02 7.69 -7.23
CA ARG A 83 -13.14 7.87 -6.30
C ARG A 83 -13.04 9.22 -5.59
N ASP A 84 -11.88 9.55 -5.04
CA ASP A 84 -11.65 10.80 -4.31
C ASP A 84 -11.87 12.01 -5.24
N ARG A 85 -11.44 11.91 -6.52
CA ARG A 85 -11.70 12.93 -7.54
C ARG A 85 -13.20 13.08 -7.81
N ASN A 86 -13.92 11.98 -8.06
CA ASN A 86 -15.36 12.01 -8.32
C ASN A 86 -16.15 12.58 -7.13
N GLU A 87 -15.77 12.22 -5.90
CA GLU A 87 -16.39 12.76 -4.69
C GLU A 87 -16.15 14.28 -4.60
N SER A 88 -14.92 14.75 -4.83
CA SER A 88 -14.61 16.17 -4.85
C SER A 88 -15.38 16.96 -5.92
N GLU A 89 -15.58 16.39 -7.12
CA GLU A 89 -16.36 17.01 -8.18
C GLU A 89 -17.86 17.03 -7.86
N SER A 90 -18.39 15.93 -7.32
CA SER A 90 -19.80 15.86 -6.92
C SER A 90 -20.13 16.85 -5.79
N ASN A 91 -19.21 17.02 -4.82
CA ASN A 91 -19.39 17.97 -3.72
C ASN A 91 -19.33 19.42 -4.22
N LYS A 92 -18.44 19.73 -5.17
CA LYS A 92 -18.40 21.06 -5.83
C LYS A 92 -19.69 21.39 -6.58
N ARG A 93 -20.31 20.39 -7.25
CA ARG A 93 -21.60 20.59 -7.94
C ARG A 93 -22.72 20.88 -6.96
N LYS A 94 -22.81 20.11 -5.86
CA LYS A 94 -23.82 20.34 -4.81
C LYS A 94 -23.75 21.73 -4.18
N ILE A 95 -22.55 22.25 -3.91
CA ILE A 95 -22.38 23.61 -3.35
C ILE A 95 -22.86 24.68 -4.34
N ARG A 96 -22.69 24.45 -5.65
CA ARG A 96 -23.10 25.41 -6.69
C ARG A 96 -24.62 25.43 -6.91
N ASP A 97 -25.29 24.31 -6.65
CA ASP A 97 -26.74 24.15 -6.84
C ASP A 97 -27.55 24.45 -5.56
N GLU A 98 -26.90 24.81 -4.44
CA GLU A 98 -27.58 25.22 -3.21
C GLU A 98 -28.05 26.68 -3.33
N PRO A 99 -29.37 26.97 -3.21
CA PRO A 99 -29.86 28.34 -3.28
C PRO A 99 -29.39 29.13 -2.05
N GLU A 100 -28.71 30.26 -2.28
CA GLU A 100 -28.33 31.23 -1.25
C GLU A 100 -29.51 31.54 -0.32
N PRO A 101 -29.32 31.55 1.02
CA PRO A 101 -30.38 31.89 1.95
C PRO A 101 -30.82 33.32 1.69
N ARG A 102 -32.05 33.48 1.19
CA ARG A 102 -32.67 34.78 0.99
C ARG A 102 -32.79 35.47 2.34
N ASN A 103 -31.91 36.44 2.58
CA ASN A 103 -32.07 37.40 3.66
C ASN A 103 -33.23 38.34 3.29
N ASP A 104 -34.46 37.96 3.64
CA ASP A 104 -35.56 38.90 3.73
C ASP A 104 -35.32 39.79 4.96
N LYS A 105 -34.70 40.95 4.72
CA LYS A 105 -34.70 42.07 5.64
C LYS A 105 -35.35 43.25 4.96
N ASP A 106 -36.68 43.32 5.01
CA ASP A 106 -37.42 44.57 4.89
C ASP A 106 -38.67 44.47 5.76
N LYS A 107 -38.67 45.20 6.88
CA LYS A 107 -39.86 45.55 7.66
C LYS A 107 -39.73 46.99 8.14
#